data_AF-A0A9P7K4S5-F1
#
_entry.id   AF-A0A9P7K4S5-F1
#
_cell.length_a   1.000
_cell.length_b   1.000
_cell.length_c   1.000
_cell.angle_alpha   90.00
_cell.angle_beta   90.00
_cell.angle_gamma   90.00
#
_symmetry.space_group_name_H-M   'P 1'
#
loop_
_entity.id
_entity.type
_entity.pdbx_description
1 polymer ?
#
loop_
_entity_poly.entity_id
_entity_poly.type
_entity_poly.pdbx_seq_one_letter_code
_entity_poly.pdbx_strand_id
1 'polypeptide(L)'
;MGSLFLLAYLATTALAASLVKYPSVPLPLKPLFDNQGASASGAGNFDGSGSSYDSQFLPTGPWSYGGISYDLPSTWGTDKDNVVANGQVLTLEAPVFAQELHFVYSGDASSTEFVANFVLGFADNSTQVVQSEYPFANWWTWPGLNNGVIQTPYHFEKNGSRKNLNSTQIHQWSTSVLSEQALTSITLPKNTKPKLHLFAMSLTPSTTPAPDIDTQAPSLSVRQTRFTSRWEMINGVRAQAVEVTLANLLPAYTLSPATSVNTRLVISISGAGIETVMPGAVFRLVPGDQVRVDVFVTGSQADGVASVHVQDANGVDWGTSDGWPTTKLVENWTDDPELLRTHETPTWAPRRNYAEWYNWDVHVPNSATWNHHVQAFGKNVRYDDFIPKFTASKFNASAWVDFFDRAGAKYFVLVTKHHDGFALFDTKNTTQRSSVYLGPKRDFVAELLATAKKEKPELHRGTYYSLPEWFNPDQGPHGFGVWPGGLPRNPANPSELEEYTGRTPINGYIDDLQYPQMLDLALTYDTEIMWCDVGGPNRTPEFAAQFYNHAMAQGRQVTINNRCGAVPDFDTPEYATFGTTQPSSWESNEGMDPFSFGLNSATQPGQYKTASTIVQNLVDIVSKNGN
;
A
#
# COMPACT_ATOMS: atom_id res chain seq x y z
N MET A 1 53.33 -30.20 47.74
CA MET A 1 53.00 -30.69 46.37
C MET A 1 52.12 -31.92 46.53
N GLY A 2 50.90 -31.99 46.00
CA GLY A 2 50.08 -30.95 45.38
C GLY A 2 48.61 -31.38 45.44
N SER A 3 47.69 -30.46 45.72
CA SER A 3 46.28 -30.80 45.95
C SER A 3 45.50 -30.88 44.64
N LEU A 4 44.84 -32.01 44.37
CA LEU A 4 43.81 -32.06 43.32
C LEU A 4 42.50 -31.51 43.89
N PHE A 5 42.14 -30.30 43.47
CA PHE A 5 40.75 -29.84 43.54
C PHE A 5 39.98 -30.40 42.36
N LEU A 6 38.92 -31.17 42.63
CA LEU A 6 38.01 -31.64 41.60
C LEU A 6 36.92 -30.57 41.39
N LEU A 7 37.07 -29.73 40.35
CA LEU A 7 36.01 -28.79 39.97
C LEU A 7 34.83 -29.56 39.36
N ALA A 8 33.74 -29.67 40.11
CA ALA A 8 32.46 -30.10 39.57
C ALA A 8 31.88 -28.95 38.72
N TYR A 9 31.88 -29.11 37.40
CA TYR A 9 31.23 -28.18 36.49
C TYR A 9 29.70 -28.36 36.59
N LEU A 10 29.08 -27.63 37.53
CA LEU A 10 27.63 -27.48 37.61
C LEU A 10 27.17 -26.64 36.43
N ALA A 11 26.89 -27.30 35.30
CA ALA A 11 26.17 -26.73 34.18
C ALA A 11 24.71 -26.49 34.59
N THR A 12 24.46 -25.37 35.28
CA THR A 12 23.10 -24.87 35.51
C THR A 12 22.52 -24.46 34.17
N THR A 13 21.73 -25.36 33.56
CA THR A 13 20.87 -25.03 32.43
C THR A 13 19.84 -24.02 32.91
N ALA A 14 20.13 -22.73 32.71
CA ALA A 14 19.11 -21.70 32.82
C ALA A 14 17.98 -22.07 31.86
N LEU A 15 16.76 -22.13 32.37
CA LEU A 15 15.59 -22.13 31.51
C LEU A 15 15.59 -20.79 30.78
N ALA A 16 15.60 -20.83 29.44
CA ALA A 16 15.46 -19.63 28.62
C ALA A 16 14.19 -18.88 29.05
N ALA A 17 14.25 -17.55 29.07
CA ALA A 17 13.08 -16.76 29.44
C ALA A 17 11.99 -16.96 28.38
N SER A 18 10.72 -17.03 28.79
CA SER A 18 9.60 -16.95 27.86
C SER A 18 9.23 -15.49 27.67
N LEU A 19 9.12 -15.05 26.42
CA LEU A 19 8.47 -13.77 26.11
C LEU A 19 6.99 -13.82 26.53
N VAL A 20 6.40 -12.67 26.82
CA VAL A 20 4.98 -12.60 27.13
C VAL A 20 4.20 -12.92 25.86
N LYS A 21 3.24 -13.86 25.94
CA LYS A 21 2.37 -14.20 24.82
C LYS A 21 1.49 -12.99 24.46
N TYR A 22 1.41 -12.63 23.17
CA TYR A 22 0.60 -11.49 22.74
C TYR A 22 -0.88 -11.74 23.07
N PRO A 23 -1.53 -10.89 23.89
CA PRO A 23 -2.89 -11.14 24.35
C PRO A 23 -3.91 -10.60 23.35
N SER A 24 -4.98 -11.34 23.11
CA SER A 24 -6.10 -10.88 22.29
C SER A 24 -7.41 -11.33 22.90
N VAL A 25 -8.33 -10.39 23.10
CA VAL A 25 -9.63 -10.60 23.76
C VAL A 25 -10.75 -10.19 22.81
N PRO A 26 -11.58 -11.14 22.31
CA PRO A 26 -12.80 -10.82 21.58
C PRO A 26 -13.73 -9.95 22.44
N LEU A 27 -14.28 -8.89 21.85
CA LEU A 27 -15.25 -8.01 22.52
C LEU A 27 -16.68 -8.47 22.21
N PRO A 28 -17.62 -8.38 23.17
CA PRO A 28 -18.99 -8.89 23.03
C PRO A 28 -19.83 -7.98 22.13
N LEU A 29 -19.66 -8.11 20.81
CA LEU A 29 -20.38 -7.31 19.81
C LEU A 29 -21.81 -7.83 19.55
N LYS A 30 -22.05 -9.14 19.74
CA LYS A 30 -23.33 -9.83 19.46
C LYS A 30 -24.58 -9.17 20.09
N PRO A 31 -24.57 -8.64 21.33
CA PRO A 31 -25.70 -7.91 21.90
C PRO A 31 -26.09 -6.61 21.16
N LEU A 32 -25.21 -6.07 20.32
CA LEU A 32 -25.46 -4.88 19.49
C LEU A 32 -25.93 -5.23 18.08
N PHE A 33 -26.00 -6.50 17.69
CA PHE A 33 -26.42 -6.91 16.34
C PHE A 33 -27.84 -6.40 16.03
N ASP A 34 -27.97 -5.68 14.92
CA ASP A 34 -29.20 -5.02 14.50
C ASP A 34 -29.64 -5.34 13.07
N ASN A 35 -28.79 -5.99 12.27
CA ASN A 35 -29.05 -6.31 10.86
C ASN A 35 -28.66 -7.75 10.47
N GLN A 36 -29.32 -8.27 9.42
CA GLN A 36 -29.06 -9.56 8.79
C GLN A 36 -28.39 -9.32 7.43
N GLY A 37 -27.06 -9.34 7.40
CA GLY A 37 -26.24 -9.08 6.22
C GLY A 37 -26.02 -10.29 5.31
N ALA A 38 -26.11 -11.52 5.84
CA ALA A 38 -25.92 -12.74 5.06
C ALA A 38 -27.24 -13.53 4.86
N SER A 39 -27.25 -14.44 3.88
CA SER A 39 -28.30 -15.45 3.71
C SER A 39 -27.92 -16.50 2.65
N ALA A 40 -28.12 -17.79 2.95
CA ALA A 40 -27.93 -18.89 2.00
C ALA A 40 -28.97 -18.90 0.85
N SER A 41 -30.02 -18.10 0.94
CA SER A 41 -31.04 -17.91 -0.10
C SER A 41 -31.09 -16.48 -0.65
N GLY A 42 -30.20 -15.59 -0.19
CA GLY A 42 -30.22 -14.17 -0.54
C GLY A 42 -31.35 -13.36 0.10
N ALA A 43 -32.04 -13.90 1.11
CA ALA A 43 -33.12 -13.21 1.82
C ALA A 43 -32.65 -12.15 2.85
N GLY A 44 -31.33 -11.99 3.03
CA GLY A 44 -30.73 -10.97 3.88
C GLY A 44 -30.66 -9.61 3.19
N ASN A 45 -30.37 -8.56 3.95
CA ASN A 45 -30.36 -7.17 3.48
C ASN A 45 -29.18 -6.40 4.10
N PHE A 46 -28.00 -6.53 3.50
CA PHE A 46 -26.79 -5.80 3.89
C PHE A 46 -26.84 -4.33 3.47
N ASP A 47 -27.13 -4.04 2.20
CA ASP A 47 -27.05 -2.69 1.60
C ASP A 47 -28.34 -1.85 1.75
N GLY A 48 -29.32 -2.34 2.50
CA GLY A 48 -30.66 -1.76 2.60
C GLY A 48 -31.53 -1.91 1.34
N SER A 49 -31.01 -2.50 0.26
CA SER A 49 -31.68 -2.67 -1.04
C SER A 49 -32.07 -4.12 -1.35
N GLY A 50 -31.92 -5.02 -0.37
CA GLY A 50 -32.19 -6.45 -0.49
C GLY A 50 -31.02 -7.25 -1.05
N SER A 51 -29.79 -6.75 -0.96
CA SER A 51 -28.59 -7.49 -1.36
C SER A 51 -27.90 -8.09 -0.15
N SER A 52 -27.30 -9.27 -0.25
CA SER A 52 -26.69 -9.98 0.90
C SER A 52 -25.55 -10.92 0.51
N TYR A 53 -24.64 -11.15 1.46
CA TYR A 53 -23.61 -12.19 1.37
C TYR A 53 -24.25 -13.58 1.29
N ASP A 54 -23.66 -14.50 0.54
CA ASP A 54 -24.01 -15.91 0.66
C ASP A 54 -23.33 -16.51 1.89
N SER A 55 -24.14 -16.92 2.88
CA SER A 55 -23.62 -17.42 4.16
C SER A 55 -22.88 -18.75 4.06
N GLN A 56 -22.93 -19.45 2.93
CA GLN A 56 -22.20 -20.71 2.72
C GLN A 56 -20.67 -20.53 2.62
N PHE A 57 -20.20 -19.30 2.42
CA PHE A 57 -18.76 -18.99 2.28
C PHE A 57 -18.17 -18.22 3.47
N LEU A 58 -18.96 -17.96 4.53
CA LEU A 58 -18.52 -17.16 5.68
C LEU A 58 -18.05 -18.06 6.85
N PRO A 59 -16.88 -17.79 7.46
CA PRO A 59 -16.39 -18.54 8.62
C PRO A 59 -17.21 -18.23 9.87
N THR A 60 -17.37 -19.21 10.77
CA THR A 60 -18.28 -19.15 11.92
C THR A 60 -17.58 -19.23 13.27
N GLY A 61 -18.03 -18.44 14.24
CA GLY A 61 -17.60 -18.55 15.65
C GLY A 61 -16.18 -18.03 15.90
N PRO A 62 -15.40 -18.66 16.81
CA PRO A 62 -14.02 -18.27 17.08
C PRO A 62 -13.15 -18.34 15.82
N TRP A 63 -12.63 -17.19 15.39
CA TRP A 63 -11.83 -17.03 14.18
C TRP A 63 -10.58 -16.21 14.50
N SER A 64 -9.44 -16.56 13.91
CA SER A 64 -8.17 -15.88 14.18
C SER A 64 -7.49 -15.41 12.89
N TYR A 65 -6.97 -14.19 12.91
CA TYR A 65 -6.28 -13.57 11.79
C TYR A 65 -5.17 -12.64 12.31
N GLY A 66 -3.97 -12.73 11.74
CA GLY A 66 -2.82 -11.91 12.15
C GLY A 66 -2.40 -12.08 13.63
N GLY A 67 -2.73 -13.22 14.26
CA GLY A 67 -2.53 -13.47 15.70
C GLY A 67 -3.67 -12.97 16.61
N ILE A 68 -4.58 -12.15 16.08
CA ILE A 68 -5.74 -11.61 16.80
C ILE A 68 -6.90 -12.60 16.75
N SER A 69 -7.63 -12.75 17.85
CA SER A 69 -8.78 -13.66 17.99
C SER A 69 -10.09 -12.88 18.01
N TYR A 70 -11.09 -13.33 17.25
CA TYR A 70 -12.40 -12.71 17.06
C TYR A 70 -13.52 -13.72 17.34
N ASP A 71 -14.71 -13.23 17.70
CA ASP A 71 -15.92 -14.05 17.87
C ASP A 71 -16.97 -13.68 16.81
N LEU A 72 -16.89 -14.34 15.64
CA LEU A 72 -17.84 -14.16 14.54
C LEU A 72 -19.22 -14.79 14.87
N PRO A 73 -20.28 -14.48 14.11
CA PRO A 73 -21.53 -15.22 14.15
C PRO A 73 -21.31 -16.73 14.09
N SER A 74 -21.94 -17.49 14.99
CA SER A 74 -21.92 -18.96 14.97
C SER A 74 -22.86 -19.55 13.92
N THR A 75 -23.83 -18.75 13.45
CA THR A 75 -24.77 -19.05 12.37
C THR A 75 -25.04 -17.75 11.61
N TRP A 76 -24.87 -17.77 10.29
CA TRP A 76 -25.01 -16.61 9.42
C TRP A 76 -26.36 -16.61 8.69
N GLY A 77 -27.02 -15.46 8.63
CA GLY A 77 -28.23 -15.28 7.83
C GLY A 77 -29.49 -16.04 8.26
N THR A 78 -29.55 -16.49 9.53
CA THR A 78 -30.74 -17.08 10.17
C THR A 78 -31.40 -16.15 11.19
N ASP A 79 -30.63 -15.19 11.70
CA ASP A 79 -31.00 -14.06 12.55
C ASP A 79 -30.02 -12.92 12.20
N LYS A 80 -30.02 -11.83 12.95
CA LYS A 80 -29.04 -10.75 12.82
C LYS A 80 -27.60 -11.26 13.00
N ASP A 81 -26.71 -10.80 12.13
CA ASP A 81 -25.31 -11.24 12.06
C ASP A 81 -24.30 -10.08 11.98
N ASN A 82 -24.76 -8.82 11.97
CA ASN A 82 -23.89 -7.64 12.10
C ASN A 82 -24.54 -6.42 12.79
N VAL A 83 -23.69 -5.47 13.18
CA VAL A 83 -24.07 -4.13 13.67
C VAL A 83 -23.94 -3.10 12.54
N VAL A 84 -24.98 -2.31 12.30
CA VAL A 84 -24.96 -1.13 11.43
C VAL A 84 -24.59 0.09 12.26
N ALA A 85 -23.35 0.58 12.14
CA ALA A 85 -22.84 1.64 13.00
C ALA A 85 -23.66 2.94 12.87
N ASN A 86 -24.34 3.28 13.98
CA ASN A 86 -25.23 4.43 14.15
C ASN A 86 -25.02 5.07 15.55
N GLY A 87 -23.80 4.97 16.07
CA GLY A 87 -23.43 5.45 17.41
C GLY A 87 -24.02 4.68 18.58
N GLN A 88 -24.13 3.36 18.43
CA GLN A 88 -24.16 2.44 19.56
C GLN A 88 -22.89 2.65 20.42
N VAL A 89 -22.98 2.40 21.73
CA VAL A 89 -21.83 2.42 22.65
C VAL A 89 -21.63 1.03 23.20
N LEU A 90 -20.42 0.50 23.01
CA LEU A 90 -19.96 -0.75 23.62
C LEU A 90 -19.19 -0.40 24.91
N THR A 91 -19.82 -0.61 26.06
CA THR A 91 -19.19 -0.44 27.38
C THR A 91 -18.45 -1.73 27.76
N LEU A 92 -17.23 -1.61 28.27
CA LEU A 92 -16.45 -2.74 28.78
C LEU A 92 -16.90 -3.11 30.21
N GLU A 93 -16.85 -4.39 30.57
CA GLU A 93 -17.27 -4.88 31.89
C GLU A 93 -16.41 -4.32 33.05
N ALA A 94 -15.16 -3.97 32.74
CA ALA A 94 -14.23 -3.26 33.61
C ALA A 94 -13.33 -2.32 32.78
N PRO A 95 -12.69 -1.30 33.38
CA PRO A 95 -11.68 -0.50 32.72
C PRO A 95 -10.43 -1.34 32.36
N VAL A 96 -9.92 -1.20 31.14
CA VAL A 96 -8.77 -1.98 30.64
C VAL A 96 -7.73 -1.08 29.98
N PHE A 97 -6.49 -1.09 30.45
CA PHE A 97 -5.36 -0.54 29.68
C PHE A 97 -5.11 -1.43 28.46
N ALA A 98 -5.02 -0.84 27.26
CA ALA A 98 -4.92 -1.58 26.02
C ALA A 98 -3.99 -0.87 25.03
N GLN A 99 -3.36 -1.65 24.13
CA GLN A 99 -2.43 -1.17 23.10
C GLN A 99 -3.12 -1.04 21.74
N GLU A 100 -3.98 -2.00 21.36
CA GLU A 100 -4.63 -2.05 20.04
C GLU A 100 -6.13 -2.38 20.17
N LEU A 101 -6.91 -1.81 19.26
CA LEU A 101 -8.29 -2.21 18.94
C LEU A 101 -8.36 -2.76 17.53
N HIS A 102 -9.20 -3.79 17.34
CA HIS A 102 -9.33 -4.52 16.08
C HIS A 102 -10.78 -4.67 15.67
N PHE A 103 -11.03 -4.58 14.36
CA PHE A 103 -12.37 -4.59 13.77
C PHE A 103 -12.42 -5.55 12.58
N VAL A 104 -13.53 -6.27 12.43
CA VAL A 104 -13.88 -7.05 11.23
C VAL A 104 -15.15 -6.43 10.62
N TYR A 105 -15.07 -5.92 9.40
CA TYR A 105 -15.98 -4.89 8.90
C TYR A 105 -16.25 -4.91 7.38
N SER A 106 -17.32 -4.23 6.93
CA SER A 106 -17.44 -3.75 5.53
C SER A 106 -18.27 -2.46 5.42
N GLY A 107 -18.04 -1.65 4.39
CA GLY A 107 -18.93 -0.57 3.96
C GLY A 107 -20.13 -1.03 3.12
N ASP A 108 -21.27 -0.32 3.17
CA ASP A 108 -22.53 -0.68 2.47
C ASP A 108 -22.68 -0.17 1.01
N ALA A 109 -21.77 0.67 0.52
CA ALA A 109 -21.82 1.22 -0.84
C ALA A 109 -21.09 0.32 -1.86
N SER A 110 -21.14 0.70 -3.14
CA SER A 110 -20.52 -0.03 -4.26
C SER A 110 -19.42 0.73 -5.01
N SER A 111 -19.25 2.03 -4.73
CA SER A 111 -18.27 2.89 -5.44
C SER A 111 -17.83 4.14 -4.68
N THR A 112 -18.17 4.27 -3.40
CA THR A 112 -17.76 5.41 -2.54
C THR A 112 -17.26 4.88 -1.22
N GLU A 113 -15.96 4.92 -1.01
CA GLU A 113 -15.31 4.66 0.28
C GLU A 113 -15.55 5.86 1.23
N PHE A 114 -15.35 5.69 2.54
CA PHE A 114 -15.74 6.72 3.51
C PHE A 114 -14.92 6.70 4.82
N VAL A 115 -14.80 7.84 5.48
CA VAL A 115 -14.13 7.90 6.79
C VAL A 115 -15.12 7.57 7.90
N ALA A 116 -14.71 6.81 8.91
CA ALA A 116 -15.48 6.63 10.13
C ALA A 116 -14.63 6.88 11.38
N ASN A 117 -15.21 7.63 12.32
CA ASN A 117 -14.58 8.04 13.57
C ASN A 117 -15.23 7.28 14.73
N PHE A 118 -14.45 6.53 15.49
CA PHE A 118 -14.87 5.94 16.76
C PHE A 118 -14.40 6.86 17.89
N VAL A 119 -15.19 6.94 18.96
CA VAL A 119 -14.78 7.68 20.17
C VAL A 119 -14.55 6.69 21.28
N LEU A 120 -13.28 6.53 21.65
CA LEU A 120 -12.84 5.72 22.78
C LEU A 120 -12.95 6.58 24.04
N GLY A 121 -13.65 6.09 25.07
CA GLY A 121 -13.79 6.76 26.37
C GLY A 121 -12.97 6.05 27.44
N PHE A 122 -12.32 6.83 28.31
CA PHE A 122 -11.39 6.33 29.34
C PHE A 122 -11.87 6.61 30.76
N ALA A 123 -11.24 5.97 31.75
CA ALA A 123 -11.62 6.03 33.16
C ALA A 123 -11.40 7.39 33.84
N ASP A 124 -10.53 8.23 33.28
CA ASP A 124 -10.32 9.63 33.69
C ASP A 124 -11.35 10.60 33.06
N ASN A 125 -12.26 10.10 32.23
CA ASN A 125 -13.22 10.83 31.38
C ASN A 125 -12.57 11.55 30.17
N SER A 126 -11.31 11.27 29.84
CA SER A 126 -10.75 11.65 28.54
C SER A 126 -11.34 10.83 27.40
N THR A 127 -11.09 11.26 26.16
CA THR A 127 -11.47 10.51 24.96
C THR A 127 -10.37 10.56 23.90
N GLN A 128 -10.27 9.47 23.12
CA GLN A 128 -9.45 9.40 21.91
C GLN A 128 -10.40 9.20 20.73
N VAL A 129 -10.29 10.05 19.72
CA VAL A 129 -10.97 9.82 18.44
C VAL A 129 -10.02 8.98 17.58
N VAL A 130 -10.37 7.73 17.31
CA VAL A 130 -9.65 6.90 16.32
C VAL A 130 -10.41 6.95 15.00
N GLN A 131 -9.68 7.30 13.95
CA GLN A 131 -10.17 7.48 12.59
C GLN A 131 -9.60 6.37 11.71
N SER A 132 -10.38 5.86 10.77
CA SER A 132 -9.87 4.96 9.73
C SER A 132 -8.79 5.62 8.88
N GLU A 133 -7.62 5.00 8.82
CA GLU A 133 -6.56 5.37 7.90
C GLU A 133 -6.90 4.89 6.49
N TYR A 134 -7.06 5.85 5.57
CA TYR A 134 -7.76 5.68 4.30
C TYR A 134 -9.25 5.27 4.48
N PRO A 135 -10.12 5.50 3.48
CA PRO A 135 -11.56 5.41 3.73
C PRO A 135 -12.03 3.94 3.72
N PHE A 136 -12.87 3.58 4.69
CA PHE A 136 -13.44 2.25 4.93
C PHE A 136 -13.84 1.52 3.64
N ALA A 137 -13.18 0.40 3.41
CA ALA A 137 -13.39 -0.43 2.24
C ALA A 137 -14.83 -1.00 2.19
N ASN A 138 -15.47 -0.83 1.04
CA ASN A 138 -16.81 -1.37 0.81
C ASN A 138 -16.82 -2.89 0.67
N TRP A 139 -17.99 -3.48 0.90
CA TRP A 139 -18.22 -4.91 0.73
C TRP A 139 -18.01 -5.40 -0.70
N TRP A 140 -18.20 -4.55 -1.70
CA TRP A 140 -17.67 -4.73 -3.05
C TRP A 140 -17.45 -3.38 -3.72
N THR A 141 -16.69 -3.40 -4.81
CA THR A 141 -16.35 -2.21 -5.60
C THR A 141 -16.47 -2.48 -7.09
N TRP A 142 -16.66 -1.42 -7.85
CA TRP A 142 -16.56 -1.42 -9.31
C TRP A 142 -16.07 -0.03 -9.78
N PRO A 143 -15.05 0.07 -10.66
CA PRO A 143 -14.34 -1.01 -11.36
C PRO A 143 -13.13 -1.61 -10.60
N GLY A 144 -12.78 -1.08 -9.42
CA GLY A 144 -11.68 -1.61 -8.61
C GLY A 144 -11.98 -2.97 -7.96
N LEU A 145 -10.93 -3.68 -7.56
CA LEU A 145 -10.98 -4.84 -6.68
C LEU A 145 -10.45 -4.44 -5.30
N ASN A 146 -11.30 -4.53 -4.27
CA ASN A 146 -10.81 -4.50 -2.89
C ASN A 146 -10.13 -5.85 -2.54
N ASN A 147 -9.42 -5.94 -1.41
CA ASN A 147 -8.85 -7.20 -0.91
C ASN A 147 -9.17 -7.46 0.58
N GLY A 148 -10.38 -7.94 0.87
CA GLY A 148 -10.82 -8.31 2.22
C GLY A 148 -10.34 -9.70 2.66
N VAL A 149 -10.20 -9.85 3.98
CA VAL A 149 -9.68 -11.05 4.68
C VAL A 149 -10.65 -12.24 4.68
N ILE A 150 -11.93 -12.00 4.40
CA ILE A 150 -12.97 -13.01 4.19
C ILE A 150 -13.69 -12.61 2.90
N GLN A 151 -13.86 -13.56 1.97
CA GLN A 151 -14.42 -13.28 0.64
C GLN A 151 -15.50 -14.30 0.26
N THR A 152 -16.51 -13.84 -0.47
CA THR A 152 -17.56 -14.68 -1.08
C THR A 152 -17.60 -14.42 -2.59
N PRO A 153 -17.67 -15.44 -3.46
CA PRO A 153 -17.43 -15.30 -4.90
C PRO A 153 -18.52 -14.52 -5.66
N TYR A 154 -19.62 -14.19 -4.98
CA TYR A 154 -20.71 -13.34 -5.44
C TYR A 154 -21.46 -12.80 -4.22
N HIS A 155 -22.36 -11.83 -4.45
CA HIS A 155 -23.47 -11.54 -3.55
C HIS A 155 -24.81 -11.83 -4.21
N PHE A 156 -25.85 -12.03 -3.40
CA PHE A 156 -27.22 -11.95 -3.84
C PHE A 156 -27.66 -10.48 -3.95
N GLU A 157 -28.55 -10.19 -4.88
CA GLU A 157 -29.24 -8.90 -4.99
C GLU A 157 -30.76 -9.12 -5.06
N LYS A 158 -31.53 -8.11 -4.66
CA LYS A 158 -33.00 -8.09 -4.77
C LYS A 158 -33.66 -9.34 -4.17
N ASN A 159 -33.33 -9.61 -2.91
CA ASN A 159 -33.83 -10.72 -2.09
C ASN A 159 -33.64 -12.09 -2.75
N GLY A 160 -32.41 -12.36 -3.21
CA GLY A 160 -32.02 -13.62 -3.84
C GLY A 160 -32.45 -13.81 -5.30
N SER A 161 -33.22 -12.89 -5.87
CA SER A 161 -33.76 -13.04 -7.25
C SER A 161 -32.71 -12.93 -8.35
N ARG A 162 -31.50 -12.41 -8.07
CA ARG A 162 -30.31 -12.56 -8.92
C ARG A 162 -29.02 -12.63 -8.08
N LYS A 163 -27.93 -13.08 -8.71
CA LYS A 163 -26.57 -13.03 -8.16
C LYS A 163 -25.72 -12.02 -8.94
N ASN A 164 -24.92 -11.24 -8.24
CA ASN A 164 -23.90 -10.36 -8.79
C ASN A 164 -22.54 -11.04 -8.61
N LEU A 165 -21.89 -11.39 -9.72
CA LEU A 165 -20.65 -12.19 -9.72
C LEU A 165 -19.37 -11.38 -9.44
N ASN A 166 -19.50 -10.14 -8.95
CA ASN A 166 -18.41 -9.43 -8.32
C ASN A 166 -18.18 -10.00 -6.91
N SER A 167 -16.94 -10.38 -6.61
CA SER A 167 -16.53 -10.93 -5.30
C SER A 167 -16.81 -9.93 -4.18
N THR A 168 -17.43 -10.37 -3.09
CA THR A 168 -17.75 -9.52 -1.93
C THR A 168 -16.99 -9.91 -0.68
N GLN A 169 -16.76 -8.94 0.20
CA GLN A 169 -15.56 -8.92 1.02
C GLN A 169 -15.80 -8.31 2.41
N ILE A 170 -15.30 -8.99 3.44
CA ILE A 170 -15.19 -8.49 4.80
C ILE A 170 -13.72 -8.27 5.11
N HIS A 171 -13.42 -7.10 5.66
CA HIS A 171 -12.09 -6.53 5.85
C HIS A 171 -11.67 -6.58 7.32
N GLN A 172 -10.37 -6.45 7.58
CA GLN A 172 -9.82 -6.28 8.94
C GLN A 172 -9.12 -4.92 9.03
N TRP A 173 -9.28 -4.24 10.16
CA TRP A 173 -8.50 -3.03 10.48
C TRP A 173 -8.13 -3.01 11.96
N SER A 174 -6.95 -2.46 12.26
CA SER A 174 -6.41 -2.33 13.61
C SER A 174 -5.96 -0.89 13.86
N THR A 175 -6.11 -0.38 15.08
CA THR A 175 -5.71 0.98 15.46
C THR A 175 -5.17 1.02 16.89
N SER A 176 -4.31 1.98 17.20
CA SER A 176 -3.70 2.13 18.52
C SER A 176 -4.65 2.77 19.53
N VAL A 177 -4.60 2.29 20.77
CA VAL A 177 -5.29 2.87 21.93
C VAL A 177 -4.26 3.64 22.77
N LEU A 178 -4.66 4.78 23.36
CA LEU A 178 -3.84 5.49 24.34
C LEU A 178 -3.66 4.64 25.61
N SER A 179 -2.63 3.79 25.65
CA SER A 179 -2.35 2.88 26.76
C SER A 179 -1.89 3.56 28.06
N GLU A 180 -1.79 4.90 28.07
CA GLU A 180 -1.66 5.69 29.30
C GLU A 180 -2.92 5.66 30.18
N GLN A 181 -4.10 5.39 29.61
CA GLN A 181 -5.38 5.43 30.31
C GLN A 181 -6.17 4.12 30.13
N ALA A 182 -6.99 3.78 31.14
CA ALA A 182 -7.83 2.59 31.09
C ALA A 182 -9.09 2.85 30.25
N LEU A 183 -9.21 2.16 29.12
CA LEU A 183 -10.38 2.20 28.23
C LEU A 183 -11.62 1.68 28.96
N THR A 184 -12.76 2.35 28.83
CA THR A 184 -14.04 1.97 29.44
C THR A 184 -15.17 1.78 28.44
N SER A 185 -15.11 2.45 27.28
CA SER A 185 -16.17 2.41 26.29
C SER A 185 -15.68 2.73 24.88
N ILE A 186 -16.39 2.19 23.88
CA ILE A 186 -16.16 2.41 22.46
C ILE A 186 -17.47 2.87 21.82
N THR A 187 -17.53 4.14 21.41
CA THR A 187 -18.66 4.68 20.66
C THR A 187 -18.43 4.44 19.17
N LEU A 188 -19.37 3.75 18.52
CA LEU A 188 -19.34 3.51 17.08
C LEU A 188 -19.59 4.82 16.28
N PRO A 189 -19.15 4.90 15.02
CA PRO A 189 -19.45 6.04 14.15
C PRO A 189 -20.96 6.24 13.90
N LYS A 190 -21.35 7.48 13.59
CA LYS A 190 -22.71 7.89 13.19
C LYS A 190 -22.73 8.30 11.71
N ASN A 191 -22.48 7.34 10.83
CA ASN A 191 -22.36 7.61 9.40
C ASN A 191 -23.71 7.45 8.69
N THR A 192 -24.07 8.41 7.85
CA THR A 192 -25.39 8.46 7.18
C THR A 192 -25.41 7.65 5.89
N LYS A 193 -24.41 7.84 5.02
CA LYS A 193 -24.01 6.96 3.90
C LYS A 193 -22.53 7.21 3.54
N PRO A 194 -21.78 6.19 3.12
CA PRO A 194 -22.03 4.76 3.35
C PRO A 194 -22.10 4.46 4.85
N LYS A 195 -22.71 3.34 5.21
CA LYS A 195 -22.73 2.83 6.58
C LYS A 195 -21.57 1.88 6.79
N LEU A 196 -21.05 1.86 8.02
CA LEU A 196 -20.11 0.85 8.45
C LEU A 196 -20.88 -0.32 9.07
N HIS A 197 -20.59 -1.54 8.62
CA HIS A 197 -21.07 -2.77 9.24
C HIS A 197 -19.92 -3.44 9.99
N LEU A 198 -20.18 -3.89 11.23
CA LEU A 198 -19.22 -4.60 12.07
C LEU A 198 -19.72 -6.01 12.38
N PHE A 199 -18.84 -6.99 12.20
CA PHE A 199 -19.12 -8.42 12.38
C PHE A 199 -18.46 -9.00 13.64
N ALA A 200 -17.25 -8.52 13.97
CA ALA A 200 -16.57 -8.78 15.23
C ALA A 200 -15.63 -7.62 15.59
N MET A 201 -15.26 -7.55 16.87
CA MET A 201 -14.27 -6.62 17.41
C MET A 201 -13.41 -7.33 18.47
N SER A 202 -12.16 -6.89 18.64
CA SER A 202 -11.23 -7.44 19.64
C SER A 202 -10.31 -6.37 20.21
N LEU A 203 -9.75 -6.63 21.39
CA LEU A 203 -8.85 -5.75 22.13
C LEU A 203 -7.54 -6.46 22.46
N THR A 204 -6.42 -5.76 22.35
CA THR A 204 -5.12 -6.19 22.89
C THR A 204 -4.85 -5.47 24.22
N PRO A 205 -5.05 -6.12 25.38
CA PRO A 205 -4.79 -5.51 26.68
C PRO A 205 -3.29 -5.35 26.96
N SER A 206 -2.93 -4.30 27.68
CA SER A 206 -1.59 -4.10 28.23
C SER A 206 -1.31 -5.09 29.38
N THR A 207 -0.04 -5.43 29.60
CA THR A 207 0.37 -6.23 30.77
C THR A 207 0.18 -5.43 32.05
N THR A 208 -0.33 -6.05 33.12
CA THR A 208 -0.43 -5.42 34.44
C THR A 208 0.97 -5.03 34.96
N PRO A 209 1.21 -3.74 35.31
CA PRO A 209 2.48 -3.33 35.88
C PRO A 209 2.74 -3.93 37.26
N ALA A 210 4.01 -4.00 37.66
CA ALA A 210 4.39 -4.29 39.03
C ALA A 210 4.04 -3.10 39.95
N PRO A 211 3.85 -3.32 41.27
CA PRO A 211 3.62 -2.24 42.22
C PRO A 211 4.79 -1.25 42.37
N ASP A 212 5.98 -1.62 41.90
CA ASP A 212 7.17 -0.79 41.77
C ASP A 212 7.64 -0.84 40.31
N ILE A 213 7.65 0.31 39.64
CA ILE A 213 7.94 0.44 38.20
C ILE A 213 9.45 0.55 37.94
N ASP A 214 10.22 1.06 38.90
CA ASP A 214 11.68 1.24 38.73
C ASP A 214 12.46 -0.07 38.88
N THR A 215 11.82 -1.13 39.37
CA THR A 215 12.36 -2.51 39.35
C THR A 215 11.70 -3.42 38.31
N GLN A 216 10.77 -2.90 37.48
CA GLN A 216 10.11 -3.66 36.42
C GLN A 216 10.89 -3.65 35.09
N ALA A 217 11.15 -4.85 34.55
CA ALA A 217 11.70 -5.03 33.21
C ALA A 217 10.62 -4.89 32.11
N PRO A 218 10.99 -4.65 30.83
CA PRO A 218 10.05 -4.49 29.73
C PRO A 218 9.20 -5.74 29.47
N SER A 219 7.91 -5.59 29.18
CA SER A 219 7.00 -6.71 28.90
C SER A 219 7.06 -7.08 27.42
N LEU A 220 8.19 -7.69 27.00
CA LEU A 220 8.43 -8.01 25.60
C LEU A 220 7.56 -9.16 25.10
N SER A 221 6.97 -8.94 23.92
CA SER A 221 6.08 -9.89 23.25
C SER A 221 6.27 -9.86 21.74
N VAL A 222 6.23 -11.03 21.09
CA VAL A 222 6.16 -11.11 19.62
C VAL A 222 4.70 -10.97 19.22
N ARG A 223 4.37 -9.82 18.63
CA ARG A 223 3.03 -9.47 18.14
C ARG A 223 2.66 -10.25 16.90
N GLN A 224 3.61 -10.39 15.98
CA GLN A 224 3.44 -11.11 14.73
C GLN A 224 4.79 -11.56 14.17
N THR A 225 4.79 -12.78 13.64
CA THR A 225 5.83 -13.33 12.77
C THR A 225 5.24 -13.60 11.39
N ARG A 226 6.02 -13.35 10.33
CA ARG A 226 5.59 -13.57 8.94
C ARG A 226 6.77 -13.95 8.05
N PHE A 227 6.72 -15.13 7.44
CA PHE A 227 7.53 -15.41 6.26
C PHE A 227 7.10 -14.49 5.11
N THR A 228 8.04 -13.78 4.52
CA THR A 228 7.79 -12.88 3.39
C THR A 228 8.14 -13.58 2.07
N SER A 229 7.73 -13.00 0.94
CA SER A 229 8.25 -13.37 -0.39
C SER A 229 9.63 -12.75 -0.67
N ARG A 230 10.19 -11.93 0.24
CA ARG A 230 11.46 -11.20 0.07
C ARG A 230 12.66 -12.12 0.34
N TRP A 231 13.65 -12.08 -0.55
CA TRP A 231 14.87 -12.89 -0.51
C TRP A 231 16.11 -12.03 -0.75
N GLU A 232 17.19 -12.27 -0.01
CA GLU A 232 18.48 -11.60 -0.21
C GLU A 232 19.65 -12.59 -0.30
N MET A 233 20.79 -12.12 -0.82
CA MET A 233 22.05 -12.87 -0.90
C MET A 233 23.01 -12.43 0.21
N ILE A 234 22.74 -12.86 1.44
CA ILE A 234 23.55 -12.53 2.61
C ILE A 234 24.84 -13.37 2.60
N ASN A 235 26.01 -12.72 2.47
CA ASN A 235 27.32 -13.37 2.49
C ASN A 235 27.48 -14.54 1.49
N GLY A 236 26.78 -14.49 0.36
CA GLY A 236 26.76 -15.56 -0.66
C GLY A 236 25.73 -16.67 -0.42
N VAL A 237 24.93 -16.57 0.64
CA VAL A 237 23.84 -17.50 0.98
C VAL A 237 22.50 -16.85 0.63
N ARG A 238 21.64 -17.56 -0.11
CA ARG A 238 20.26 -17.12 -0.39
C ARG A 238 19.41 -17.32 0.87
N ALA A 239 18.96 -16.21 1.48
CA ALA A 239 18.17 -16.21 2.71
C ALA A 239 16.84 -15.48 2.51
N GLN A 240 15.78 -15.96 3.14
CA GLN A 240 14.44 -15.38 3.10
C GLN A 240 14.26 -14.43 4.28
N ALA A 241 13.65 -13.26 4.07
CA ALA A 241 13.31 -12.38 5.18
C ALA A 241 12.06 -12.90 5.92
N VAL A 242 12.17 -13.00 7.23
CA VAL A 242 11.04 -13.22 8.14
C VAL A 242 10.85 -11.96 8.96
N GLU A 243 9.69 -11.34 8.80
CA GLU A 243 9.30 -10.17 9.59
C GLU A 243 8.95 -10.58 11.02
N VAL A 244 9.51 -9.88 11.99
CA VAL A 244 9.21 -10.02 13.42
C VAL A 244 8.75 -8.67 13.95
N THR A 245 7.49 -8.57 14.37
CA THR A 245 6.99 -7.41 15.12
C THR A 245 7.09 -7.70 16.62
N LEU A 246 7.93 -6.94 17.33
CA LEU A 246 8.15 -6.99 18.77
C LEU A 246 7.45 -5.82 19.44
N ALA A 247 6.67 -6.08 20.49
CA ALA A 247 5.91 -5.11 21.25
C ALA A 247 6.38 -5.08 22.71
N ASN A 248 6.32 -3.91 23.35
CA ASN A 248 6.46 -3.78 24.80
C ASN A 248 5.07 -3.53 25.40
N LEU A 249 4.46 -4.60 25.90
CA LEU A 249 3.06 -4.62 26.32
C LEU A 249 2.74 -3.81 27.58
N LEU A 250 3.73 -3.20 28.24
CA LEU A 250 3.49 -2.32 29.38
C LEU A 250 2.68 -1.07 28.97
N PRO A 251 1.77 -0.56 29.83
CA PRO A 251 1.06 0.70 29.62
C PRO A 251 2.05 1.87 29.46
N ALA A 252 1.81 2.78 28.53
CA ALA A 252 2.73 3.90 28.24
C ALA A 252 3.03 4.80 29.47
N TYR A 253 2.09 4.89 30.44
CA TYR A 253 2.31 5.65 31.69
C TYR A 253 3.43 5.07 32.57
N THR A 254 3.91 3.85 32.30
CA THR A 254 5.01 3.20 33.03
C THR A 254 6.41 3.55 32.49
N LEU A 255 6.51 4.50 31.54
CA LEU A 255 7.74 4.92 30.88
C LEU A 255 8.86 5.27 31.87
N SER A 256 9.84 4.38 31.99
CA SER A 256 11.07 4.55 32.77
C SER A 256 12.28 3.94 32.04
N PRO A 257 13.52 4.21 32.48
CA PRO A 257 14.71 3.54 31.95
C PRO A 257 14.74 2.03 32.20
N ALA A 258 13.99 1.52 33.19
CA ALA A 258 13.89 0.10 33.52
C ALA A 258 12.85 -0.61 32.66
N THR A 259 11.69 0.02 32.42
CA THR A 259 10.59 -0.54 31.61
C THR A 259 10.79 -0.38 30.10
N SER A 260 11.88 0.26 29.67
CA SER A 260 12.23 0.48 28.26
C SER A 260 13.46 -0.32 27.83
N VAL A 261 13.43 -0.87 26.61
CA VAL A 261 14.64 -1.37 25.94
C VAL A 261 15.55 -0.17 25.63
N ASN A 262 16.72 -0.15 26.26
CA ASN A 262 17.76 0.88 26.10
C ASN A 262 19.12 0.28 25.67
N THR A 263 19.10 -0.95 25.14
CA THR A 263 20.27 -1.68 24.62
C THR A 263 19.97 -2.20 23.22
N ARG A 264 21.01 -2.55 22.45
CA ARG A 264 20.81 -3.26 21.18
C ARG A 264 20.40 -4.71 21.48
N LEU A 265 19.13 -5.01 21.23
CA LEU A 265 18.65 -6.38 21.10
C LEU A 265 18.96 -6.93 19.71
N VAL A 266 19.19 -8.23 19.66
CA VAL A 266 19.47 -9.06 18.50
C VAL A 266 18.35 -10.08 18.40
N ILE A 267 17.62 -10.04 17.28
CA ILE A 267 16.42 -10.84 17.05
C ILE A 267 16.78 -11.96 16.06
N SER A 268 16.65 -13.20 16.50
CA SER A 268 16.95 -14.39 15.69
C SER A 268 15.79 -15.36 15.69
N ILE A 269 15.78 -16.30 14.75
CA ILE A 269 14.76 -17.34 14.60
C ILE A 269 15.45 -18.69 14.46
N SER A 270 14.92 -19.70 15.16
CA SER A 270 15.27 -21.09 14.90
C SER A 270 14.02 -21.97 14.81
N GLY A 271 14.12 -23.06 14.07
CA GLY A 271 13.04 -24.02 13.86
C GLY A 271 13.55 -25.27 13.15
N ALA A 272 12.65 -26.23 12.91
CA ALA A 272 13.01 -27.47 12.22
C ALA A 272 13.43 -27.20 10.76
N GLY A 273 14.74 -27.15 10.50
CA GLY A 273 15.29 -26.79 9.19
C GLY A 273 15.25 -25.29 8.88
N ILE A 274 15.22 -24.43 9.90
CA ILE A 274 15.28 -22.96 9.80
C ILE A 274 16.45 -22.45 10.65
N GLU A 275 17.45 -21.84 10.00
CA GLU A 275 18.61 -21.23 10.66
C GLU A 275 18.75 -19.74 10.30
N THR A 276 19.04 -18.87 11.27
CA THR A 276 19.26 -17.42 11.03
C THR A 276 20.62 -17.17 10.35
N VAL A 277 20.59 -16.50 9.19
CA VAL A 277 21.77 -16.02 8.45
C VAL A 277 22.13 -14.58 8.81
N MET A 278 21.12 -13.72 9.02
CA MET A 278 21.32 -12.37 9.57
C MET A 278 20.20 -12.02 10.56
N PRO A 279 20.52 -11.75 11.84
CA PRO A 279 19.54 -11.37 12.84
C PRO A 279 19.11 -9.92 12.68
N GLY A 280 17.84 -9.65 12.98
CA GLY A 280 17.29 -8.30 13.12
C GLY A 280 17.86 -7.59 14.36
N ALA A 281 17.70 -6.27 14.44
CA ALA A 281 18.20 -5.49 15.58
C ALA A 281 17.22 -4.41 16.04
N VAL A 282 16.91 -4.41 17.35
CA VAL A 282 16.07 -3.39 18.00
C VAL A 282 16.97 -2.58 18.93
N PHE A 283 17.00 -1.26 18.76
CA PHE A 283 17.86 -0.37 19.55
C PHE A 283 17.10 0.40 20.65
N ARG A 284 15.77 0.49 20.54
CA ARG A 284 14.88 1.12 21.51
C ARG A 284 13.46 0.57 21.38
N LEU A 285 12.78 0.39 22.50
CA LEU A 285 11.36 0.02 22.58
C LEU A 285 10.82 0.38 23.99
N VAL A 286 10.03 1.44 24.11
CA VAL A 286 9.48 1.91 25.40
C VAL A 286 8.08 1.33 25.65
N PRO A 287 7.50 1.42 26.87
CA PRO A 287 6.14 0.93 27.13
C PRO A 287 5.11 1.47 26.14
N GLY A 288 4.36 0.56 25.50
CA GLY A 288 3.38 0.87 24.46
C GLY A 288 3.92 0.87 23.02
N ASP A 289 5.24 0.91 22.82
CA ASP A 289 5.84 0.83 21.48
C ASP A 289 5.67 -0.57 20.85
N GLN A 290 5.64 -0.58 19.52
CA GLN A 290 5.93 -1.76 18.69
C GLN A 290 7.01 -1.41 17.66
N VAL A 291 7.82 -2.40 17.28
CA VAL A 291 8.85 -2.28 16.23
C VAL A 291 8.85 -3.54 15.37
N ARG A 292 9.02 -3.39 14.06
CA ARG A 292 9.25 -4.53 13.15
C ARG A 292 10.73 -4.58 12.74
N VAL A 293 11.28 -5.78 12.68
CA VAL A 293 12.61 -6.05 12.10
C VAL A 293 12.55 -7.26 11.19
N ASP A 294 13.42 -7.30 10.18
CA ASP A 294 13.63 -8.49 9.36
C ASP A 294 14.70 -9.39 9.99
N VAL A 295 14.43 -10.70 10.01
CA VAL A 295 15.38 -11.75 10.34
C VAL A 295 15.55 -12.64 9.12
N PHE A 296 16.75 -12.69 8.55
CA PHE A 296 17.02 -13.49 7.36
C PHE A 296 17.37 -14.92 7.74
N VAL A 297 16.66 -15.90 7.16
CA VAL A 297 16.80 -17.31 7.48
C VAL A 297 17.06 -18.18 6.25
N THR A 298 17.68 -19.35 6.47
CA THR A 298 17.83 -20.42 5.48
C THR A 298 17.00 -21.63 5.84
N GLY A 299 16.35 -22.20 4.83
CA GLY A 299 15.54 -23.41 4.89
C GLY A 299 14.11 -23.16 5.40
N SER A 300 13.14 -23.79 4.73
CA SER A 300 11.76 -24.06 5.19
C SER A 300 11.10 -25.08 4.22
N GLN A 301 11.79 -26.22 4.04
CA GLN A 301 11.41 -27.28 3.09
C GLN A 301 10.22 -28.14 3.57
N ALA A 302 9.77 -27.96 4.81
CA ALA A 302 8.66 -28.69 5.41
C ALA A 302 7.83 -27.79 6.35
N ASP A 303 6.55 -28.13 6.48
CA ASP A 303 5.65 -27.52 7.45
C ASP A 303 6.10 -27.89 8.87
N GLY A 304 6.11 -26.91 9.79
CA GLY A 304 6.75 -27.07 11.09
C GLY A 304 6.45 -25.93 12.04
N VAL A 305 7.33 -25.75 13.02
CA VAL A 305 7.22 -24.72 14.06
C VAL A 305 8.59 -24.06 14.25
N ALA A 306 8.60 -22.73 14.34
CA ALA A 306 9.77 -21.93 14.67
C ALA A 306 9.48 -21.03 15.88
N SER A 307 10.52 -20.54 16.54
CA SER A 307 10.44 -19.54 17.60
C SER A 307 11.39 -18.37 17.31
N VAL A 308 10.99 -17.19 17.75
CA VAL A 308 11.87 -16.00 17.81
C VAL A 308 12.65 -16.05 19.13
N HIS A 309 13.94 -15.76 19.10
CA HIS A 309 14.79 -15.56 20.26
C HIS A 309 15.28 -14.11 20.29
N VAL A 310 15.13 -13.46 21.45
CA VAL A 310 15.52 -12.09 21.71
C VAL A 310 16.69 -12.11 22.67
N GLN A 311 17.85 -11.63 22.24
CA GLN A 311 19.06 -11.53 23.05
C GLN A 311 19.58 -10.09 23.05
N ASP A 312 20.46 -9.69 23.96
CA ASP A 312 21.22 -8.45 23.81
C ASP A 312 22.52 -8.65 23.00
N ALA A 313 23.20 -7.55 22.67
CA ALA A 313 24.48 -7.58 21.96
C ALA A 313 25.63 -8.27 22.72
N ASN A 314 25.44 -8.67 23.99
CA ASN A 314 26.39 -9.46 24.79
C ASN A 314 26.01 -10.95 24.85
N GLY A 315 24.88 -11.36 24.26
CA GLY A 315 24.35 -12.73 24.31
C GLY A 315 23.52 -13.05 25.56
N VAL A 316 23.06 -12.05 26.32
CA VAL A 316 22.10 -12.26 27.41
C VAL A 316 20.74 -12.59 26.80
N ASP A 317 20.09 -13.66 27.25
CA ASP A 317 18.73 -14.03 26.82
C ASP A 317 17.69 -13.10 27.47
N TRP A 318 16.89 -12.44 26.65
CA TRP A 318 15.70 -11.66 27.05
C TRP A 318 14.40 -12.45 26.80
N GLY A 319 14.47 -13.49 25.97
CA GLY A 319 13.47 -14.56 25.93
C GLY A 319 13.15 -15.08 24.54
N THR A 320 12.46 -16.21 24.55
CA THR A 320 11.99 -16.94 23.37
C THR A 320 10.46 -16.86 23.25
N SER A 321 9.94 -16.71 22.03
CA SER A 321 8.50 -16.71 21.76
C SER A 321 7.89 -18.11 21.86
N ASP A 322 6.57 -18.15 22.07
CA ASP A 322 5.76 -19.31 21.66
C ASP A 322 6.10 -19.73 20.21
N GLY A 323 6.00 -21.03 19.95
CA GLY A 323 6.20 -21.59 18.63
C GLY A 323 5.08 -21.17 17.66
N TRP A 324 5.45 -20.63 16.51
CA TRP A 324 4.52 -20.23 15.44
C TRP A 324 4.66 -21.17 14.23
N PRO A 325 3.54 -21.46 13.51
CA PRO A 325 3.55 -22.40 12.40
C PRO A 325 4.33 -21.84 11.22
N THR A 326 5.23 -22.65 10.65
CA THR A 326 6.07 -22.24 9.53
C THR A 326 5.37 -22.53 8.21
N THR A 327 5.27 -21.52 7.35
CA THR A 327 4.82 -21.73 5.98
C THR A 327 5.97 -22.27 5.14
N LYS A 328 5.67 -23.26 4.31
CA LYS A 328 6.62 -23.87 3.39
C LYS A 328 7.11 -22.86 2.35
N LEU A 329 8.38 -22.99 1.93
CA LEU A 329 8.94 -22.14 0.88
C LEU A 329 8.13 -22.24 -0.43
N VAL A 330 7.75 -21.08 -0.98
CA VAL A 330 7.30 -20.95 -2.37
C VAL A 330 8.53 -21.00 -3.27
N GLU A 331 8.97 -22.21 -3.61
CA GLU A 331 10.16 -22.43 -4.46
C GLU A 331 9.86 -22.28 -5.96
N ASN A 332 8.60 -22.44 -6.37
CA ASN A 332 8.08 -22.15 -7.70
C ASN A 332 6.70 -21.51 -7.59
N TRP A 333 6.37 -20.60 -8.50
CA TRP A 333 5.03 -20.03 -8.64
C TRP A 333 4.20 -20.82 -9.66
N THR A 334 2.89 -20.90 -9.44
CA THR A 334 1.91 -21.54 -10.31
C THR A 334 0.74 -20.60 -10.61
N ASP A 335 -0.17 -21.01 -11.49
CA ASP A 335 -1.42 -20.33 -11.82
C ASP A 335 -2.52 -20.45 -10.74
N ASP A 336 -2.15 -20.93 -9.54
CA ASP A 336 -3.06 -21.09 -8.39
C ASP A 336 -3.38 -19.71 -7.75
N PRO A 337 -4.65 -19.27 -7.74
CA PRO A 337 -5.03 -18.00 -7.15
C PRO A 337 -4.71 -17.86 -5.65
N GLU A 338 -4.65 -18.94 -4.87
CA GLU A 338 -4.28 -18.85 -3.45
C GLU A 338 -2.80 -18.47 -3.28
N LEU A 339 -1.92 -19.01 -4.14
CA LEU A 339 -0.50 -18.69 -4.11
C LEU A 339 -0.26 -17.22 -4.51
N LEU A 340 -0.95 -16.77 -5.55
CA LEU A 340 -0.78 -15.43 -6.14
C LEU A 340 -1.34 -14.29 -5.27
N ARG A 341 -2.13 -14.59 -4.22
CA ARG A 341 -2.79 -13.59 -3.34
C ARG A 341 -1.89 -12.99 -2.25
N THR A 342 -0.68 -13.48 -2.04
CA THR A 342 0.13 -13.14 -0.85
C THR A 342 0.93 -11.82 -0.98
N HIS A 343 0.33 -10.76 -1.51
CA HIS A 343 0.95 -9.50 -1.95
C HIS A 343 0.12 -8.28 -1.46
N GLU A 344 0.72 -7.27 -0.80
CA GLU A 344 0.01 -6.27 0.06
C GLU A 344 0.75 -4.92 0.26
N THR A 345 0.12 -3.73 0.03
CA THR A 345 0.55 -2.38 0.58
C THR A 345 -0.55 -1.24 0.65
N PRO A 346 -0.82 -0.53 1.81
CA PRO A 346 -1.60 0.77 1.85
C PRO A 346 -1.40 1.76 3.07
N THR A 347 -1.89 3.04 3.22
CA THR A 347 -2.10 4.29 2.38
C THR A 347 -2.46 5.56 3.26
N TRP A 348 -1.79 6.73 3.19
CA TRP A 348 -2.31 8.07 3.67
C TRP A 348 -1.79 9.33 2.91
N ALA A 349 -2.61 10.38 2.69
CA ALA A 349 -2.37 11.46 1.70
C ALA A 349 -2.82 12.90 2.11
N PRO A 350 -2.57 13.94 1.28
CA PRO A 350 -3.60 14.96 1.01
C PRO A 350 -3.70 15.42 -0.47
N ARG A 351 -4.84 16.04 -0.85
CA ARG A 351 -5.21 16.36 -2.26
C ARG A 351 -5.08 17.85 -2.63
N ARG A 352 -4.44 18.19 -3.76
CA ARG A 352 -4.35 19.56 -4.35
C ARG A 352 -4.33 19.54 -5.89
N ASN A 353 -4.23 20.71 -6.54
CA ASN A 353 -4.46 20.89 -7.99
C ASN A 353 -3.16 20.80 -8.81
N TYR A 354 -3.07 19.76 -9.65
CA TYR A 354 -1.93 19.43 -10.50
C TYR A 354 -1.81 20.34 -11.74
N ALA A 355 -0.63 20.93 -11.99
CA ALA A 355 -0.37 21.79 -13.15
C ALA A 355 -0.24 21.00 -14.46
N GLU A 356 0.17 19.74 -14.39
CA GLU A 356 0.16 18.78 -15.50
C GLU A 356 -1.26 18.39 -15.95
N TRP A 357 -2.28 18.70 -15.14
CA TRP A 357 -3.71 18.63 -15.51
C TRP A 357 -4.23 19.87 -16.27
N TYR A 358 -3.36 20.82 -16.64
CA TYR A 358 -3.75 22.03 -17.38
C TYR A 358 -4.57 21.76 -18.65
N ASN A 359 -4.21 20.73 -19.44
CA ASN A 359 -4.94 20.38 -20.66
C ASN A 359 -6.37 19.93 -20.34
N TRP A 360 -6.58 19.16 -19.27
CA TRP A 360 -7.94 18.83 -18.81
C TRP A 360 -8.67 20.06 -18.29
N ASP A 361 -8.10 20.75 -17.31
CA ASP A 361 -8.77 21.82 -16.58
C ASP A 361 -9.07 23.07 -17.44
N VAL A 362 -8.28 23.36 -18.48
CA VAL A 362 -8.57 24.47 -19.40
C VAL A 362 -9.85 24.23 -20.20
N HIS A 363 -10.27 22.98 -20.41
CA HIS A 363 -11.53 22.62 -21.07
C HIS A 363 -12.71 22.48 -20.09
N VAL A 364 -12.49 22.65 -18.78
CA VAL A 364 -13.57 22.66 -17.77
C VAL A 364 -14.16 24.07 -17.64
N PRO A 365 -15.45 24.30 -17.98
CA PRO A 365 -16.03 25.64 -17.98
C PRO A 365 -15.98 26.34 -16.61
N ASN A 366 -15.51 27.59 -16.61
CA ASN A 366 -15.32 28.44 -15.41
C ASN A 366 -14.28 27.93 -14.39
N SER A 367 -13.44 26.95 -14.74
CA SER A 367 -12.34 26.50 -13.85
C SER A 367 -11.34 27.63 -13.57
N ALA A 368 -10.56 27.50 -12.49
CA ALA A 368 -9.48 28.44 -12.20
C ALA A 368 -8.44 28.49 -13.34
N THR A 369 -8.13 27.32 -13.92
CA THR A 369 -7.21 27.15 -15.06
C THR A 369 -7.73 27.84 -16.31
N TRP A 370 -9.02 27.68 -16.65
CA TRP A 370 -9.66 28.38 -17.76
C TRP A 370 -9.64 29.90 -17.56
N ASN A 371 -10.04 30.40 -16.39
CA ASN A 371 -10.04 31.83 -16.10
C ASN A 371 -8.62 32.43 -16.19
N HIS A 372 -7.61 31.72 -15.70
CA HIS A 372 -6.21 32.09 -15.86
C HIS A 372 -5.75 32.05 -17.33
N HIS A 373 -6.13 31.02 -18.10
CA HIS A 373 -5.79 30.91 -19.52
C HIS A 373 -6.35 32.08 -20.34
N VAL A 374 -7.62 32.44 -20.11
CA VAL A 374 -8.27 33.60 -20.74
C VAL A 374 -7.56 34.91 -20.40
N GLN A 375 -7.04 35.05 -19.18
CA GLN A 375 -6.30 36.23 -18.74
C GLN A 375 -4.85 36.30 -19.29
N ALA A 376 -4.14 35.18 -19.34
CA ALA A 376 -2.71 35.12 -19.66
C ALA A 376 -2.43 34.95 -21.16
N PHE A 377 -3.29 34.23 -21.89
CA PHE A 377 -3.09 33.87 -23.30
C PHE A 377 -4.26 34.31 -24.19
N GLY A 378 -5.47 34.34 -23.64
CA GLY A 378 -6.69 34.77 -24.33
C GLY A 378 -7.57 33.59 -24.76
N LYS A 379 -8.89 33.75 -24.64
CA LYS A 379 -9.92 32.72 -24.83
C LYS A 379 -9.96 31.97 -26.18
N ASN A 380 -9.19 32.41 -27.17
CA ASN A 380 -9.10 31.79 -28.51
C ASN A 380 -7.80 30.98 -28.70
N VAL A 381 -6.89 30.99 -27.72
CA VAL A 381 -5.70 30.13 -27.71
C VAL A 381 -6.16 28.72 -27.29
N ARG A 382 -5.62 27.71 -27.96
CA ARG A 382 -5.87 26.29 -27.70
C ARG A 382 -4.70 25.69 -26.91
N TYR A 383 -4.90 24.54 -26.26
CA TYR A 383 -3.79 23.87 -25.57
C TYR A 383 -2.65 23.52 -26.54
N ASP A 384 -2.99 23.02 -27.73
CA ASP A 384 -2.02 22.61 -28.74
C ASP A 384 -1.21 23.78 -29.33
N ASP A 385 -1.64 25.04 -29.17
CA ASP A 385 -0.84 26.22 -29.53
C ASP A 385 0.44 26.36 -28.67
N PHE A 386 0.58 25.59 -27.58
CA PHE A 386 1.82 25.51 -26.80
C PHE A 386 2.84 24.52 -27.39
N ILE A 387 2.42 23.52 -28.17
CA ILE A 387 3.32 22.52 -28.78
C ILE A 387 4.45 23.17 -29.62
N PRO A 388 4.19 24.11 -30.56
CA PRO A 388 5.27 24.77 -31.31
C PRO A 388 6.12 25.74 -30.47
N LYS A 389 5.71 26.05 -29.23
CA LYS A 389 6.45 26.91 -28.29
C LYS A 389 7.35 26.08 -27.36
N PHE A 390 7.07 24.78 -27.18
CA PHE A 390 7.95 23.85 -26.49
C PHE A 390 9.21 23.60 -27.33
N THR A 391 10.34 24.17 -26.88
CA THR A 391 11.63 24.09 -27.59
C THR A 391 12.73 23.38 -26.80
N ALA A 392 12.58 23.26 -25.47
CA ALA A 392 13.56 22.70 -24.55
C ALA A 392 15.03 23.11 -24.84
N SER A 393 15.26 24.34 -25.32
CA SER A 393 16.54 24.79 -25.91
C SER A 393 17.73 24.86 -24.93
N LYS A 394 17.47 24.65 -23.63
CA LYS A 394 18.48 24.54 -22.56
C LYS A 394 18.62 23.12 -22.00
N PHE A 395 17.90 22.12 -22.53
CA PHE A 395 18.00 20.73 -22.09
C PHE A 395 19.34 20.11 -22.49
N ASN A 396 19.96 19.46 -21.51
CA ASN A 396 21.25 18.78 -21.61
C ASN A 396 21.18 17.50 -20.76
N ALA A 397 21.24 16.34 -21.42
CA ALA A 397 21.09 15.05 -20.75
C ALA A 397 22.17 14.79 -19.69
N SER A 398 23.45 15.07 -19.99
CA SER A 398 24.56 14.88 -19.04
C SER A 398 24.40 15.67 -17.75
N ALA A 399 23.90 16.92 -17.83
CA ALA A 399 23.65 17.76 -16.66
C ALA A 399 22.48 17.25 -15.80
N TRP A 400 21.49 16.57 -16.38
CA TRP A 400 20.41 15.91 -15.64
C TRP A 400 20.91 14.62 -14.97
N VAL A 401 21.64 13.79 -15.72
CA VAL A 401 22.24 12.53 -15.25
C VAL A 401 23.25 12.77 -14.11
N ASP A 402 24.09 13.79 -14.21
CA ASP A 402 24.99 14.23 -13.13
C ASP A 402 24.23 14.77 -11.90
N PHE A 403 23.10 15.46 -12.11
CA PHE A 403 22.27 15.91 -10.99
C PHE A 403 21.59 14.75 -10.25
N PHE A 404 21.06 13.74 -10.97
CA PHE A 404 20.44 12.55 -10.36
C PHE A 404 21.46 11.73 -9.57
N ASP A 405 22.66 11.50 -10.13
CA ASP A 405 23.76 10.81 -9.46
C ASP A 405 24.23 11.56 -8.20
N ARG A 406 24.41 12.90 -8.28
CA ARG A 406 24.78 13.72 -7.11
C ARG A 406 23.66 13.89 -6.08
N ALA A 407 22.40 13.61 -6.44
CA ALA A 407 21.30 13.49 -5.48
C ALA A 407 21.30 12.11 -4.78
N GLY A 408 22.13 11.15 -5.22
CA GLY A 408 22.25 9.82 -4.64
C GLY A 408 21.29 8.77 -5.22
N ALA A 409 20.48 9.16 -6.22
CA ALA A 409 19.46 8.31 -6.82
C ALA A 409 20.05 7.01 -7.42
N LYS A 410 19.30 5.91 -7.35
CA LYS A 410 19.67 4.62 -7.96
C LYS A 410 18.95 4.35 -9.27
N TYR A 411 17.91 5.12 -9.55
CA TYR A 411 17.19 5.12 -10.81
C TYR A 411 16.56 6.50 -11.05
N PHE A 412 16.05 6.72 -12.25
CA PHE A 412 15.11 7.80 -12.55
C PHE A 412 14.01 7.26 -13.48
N VAL A 413 12.82 7.85 -13.42
CA VAL A 413 11.71 7.55 -14.34
C VAL A 413 11.37 8.82 -15.11
N LEU A 414 11.54 8.81 -16.44
CA LEU A 414 11.19 9.95 -17.29
C LEU A 414 9.75 9.81 -17.80
N VAL A 415 8.93 10.85 -17.65
CA VAL A 415 7.61 10.96 -18.32
C VAL A 415 7.81 10.99 -19.84
N THR A 416 7.60 9.85 -20.50
CA THR A 416 7.80 9.73 -21.95
C THR A 416 6.58 10.20 -22.74
N LYS A 417 5.38 10.03 -22.18
CA LYS A 417 4.09 10.54 -22.68
C LYS A 417 3.12 10.67 -21.51
N HIS A 418 2.52 11.85 -21.35
CA HIS A 418 1.52 12.12 -20.30
C HIS A 418 0.09 12.03 -20.87
N HIS A 419 -0.92 12.29 -20.04
CA HIS A 419 -2.34 12.22 -20.42
C HIS A 419 -2.76 13.18 -21.56
N ASP A 420 -1.92 14.18 -21.91
CA ASP A 420 -2.14 15.06 -23.06
C ASP A 420 -1.76 14.39 -24.41
N GLY A 421 -1.10 13.22 -24.35
CA GLY A 421 -0.62 12.42 -25.47
C GLY A 421 0.57 12.98 -26.23
N PHE A 422 1.28 13.98 -25.68
CA PHE A 422 2.51 14.47 -26.31
C PHE A 422 3.70 13.61 -25.90
N ALA A 423 4.22 12.82 -26.85
CA ALA A 423 5.35 11.93 -26.60
C ALA A 423 6.70 12.68 -26.73
N LEU A 424 7.70 12.30 -25.93
CA LEU A 424 9.06 12.86 -25.95
C LEU A 424 10.08 12.03 -26.75
N PHE A 425 9.59 11.06 -27.53
CA PHE A 425 10.35 10.05 -28.27
C PHE A 425 9.84 9.87 -29.72
N ASP A 426 10.55 9.12 -30.56
CA ASP A 426 10.07 8.76 -31.89
C ASP A 426 8.91 7.74 -31.80
N THR A 427 7.69 8.24 -32.01
CA THR A 427 6.43 7.48 -32.07
C THR A 427 6.21 6.76 -33.40
N LYS A 428 7.17 6.83 -34.34
CA LYS A 428 7.17 6.15 -35.64
C LYS A 428 5.88 6.45 -36.42
N ASN A 429 5.15 5.42 -36.83
CA ASN A 429 3.88 5.53 -37.57
C ASN A 429 2.63 5.62 -36.68
N THR A 430 2.76 5.50 -35.35
CA THR A 430 1.59 5.44 -34.44
C THR A 430 0.91 6.81 -34.28
N THR A 431 1.71 7.88 -34.25
CA THR A 431 1.26 9.27 -34.18
C THR A 431 2.40 10.22 -34.55
N GLN A 432 2.07 11.42 -35.04
CA GLN A 432 3.00 12.55 -35.17
C GLN A 432 2.92 13.51 -33.97
N ARG A 433 2.16 13.17 -32.92
CA ARG A 433 2.07 13.95 -31.67
C ARG A 433 3.29 13.70 -30.77
N SER A 434 4.48 14.03 -31.24
CA SER A 434 5.72 13.88 -30.44
C SER A 434 6.73 15.01 -30.64
N SER A 435 7.71 15.09 -29.76
CA SER A 435 8.83 16.03 -29.83
C SER A 435 9.78 15.82 -31.02
N VAL A 436 9.69 14.66 -31.69
CA VAL A 436 10.42 14.36 -32.93
C VAL A 436 9.69 14.96 -34.13
N TYR A 437 8.38 14.78 -34.20
CA TYR A 437 7.56 15.25 -35.33
C TYR A 437 7.04 16.69 -35.20
N LEU A 438 6.94 17.23 -33.98
CA LEU A 438 6.48 18.58 -33.65
C LEU A 438 7.46 19.28 -32.70
N GLY A 439 7.23 20.57 -32.43
CA GLY A 439 8.02 21.34 -31.47
C GLY A 439 9.54 21.28 -31.72
N PRO A 440 10.35 20.70 -30.81
CA PRO A 440 11.81 20.82 -30.80
C PRO A 440 12.56 19.91 -31.79
N LYS A 441 11.88 18.99 -32.49
CA LYS A 441 12.48 18.05 -33.46
C LYS A 441 13.61 17.19 -32.87
N ARG A 442 13.42 16.70 -31.65
CA ARG A 442 14.42 16.01 -30.84
C ARG A 442 13.78 14.88 -30.04
N ASP A 443 14.45 13.74 -30.01
CA ASP A 443 14.12 12.62 -29.12
C ASP A 443 14.84 12.83 -27.78
N PHE A 444 14.09 13.13 -26.72
CA PHE A 444 14.68 13.36 -25.39
C PHE A 444 14.85 12.06 -24.61
N VAL A 445 14.05 11.04 -24.91
CA VAL A 445 14.09 9.75 -24.22
C VAL A 445 15.33 8.98 -24.68
N ALA A 446 15.56 8.85 -25.99
CA ALA A 446 16.77 8.26 -26.54
C ALA A 446 18.04 8.98 -26.06
N GLU A 447 18.06 10.32 -26.07
CA GLU A 447 19.21 11.09 -25.60
C GLU A 447 19.48 10.87 -24.09
N LEU A 448 18.45 10.94 -23.23
CA LEU A 448 18.64 10.82 -21.79
C LEU A 448 19.03 9.39 -21.37
N LEU A 449 18.34 8.37 -21.87
CA LEU A 449 18.61 6.98 -21.51
C LEU A 449 19.99 6.53 -22.05
N ALA A 450 20.37 6.91 -23.27
CA ALA A 450 21.70 6.61 -23.81
C ALA A 450 22.81 7.36 -23.06
N THR A 451 22.58 8.61 -22.65
CA THR A 451 23.53 9.37 -21.84
C THR A 451 23.71 8.76 -20.46
N ALA A 452 22.62 8.35 -19.79
CA ALA A 452 22.68 7.64 -18.51
C ALA A 452 23.46 6.31 -18.64
N LYS A 453 23.09 5.46 -19.61
CA LYS A 453 23.74 4.15 -19.90
C LYS A 453 25.24 4.28 -20.18
N LYS A 454 25.69 5.44 -20.70
CA LYS A 454 27.10 5.76 -21.00
C LYS A 454 27.85 6.39 -19.82
N GLU A 455 27.25 7.33 -19.11
CA GLU A 455 27.94 8.21 -18.15
C GLU A 455 27.75 7.78 -16.69
N LYS A 456 26.65 7.07 -16.38
CA LYS A 456 26.29 6.53 -15.07
C LYS A 456 25.63 5.13 -15.25
N PRO A 457 26.37 4.09 -15.64
CA PRO A 457 25.78 2.76 -15.92
C PRO A 457 25.02 2.15 -14.74
N GLU A 458 25.43 2.47 -13.50
CA GLU A 458 24.77 2.06 -12.24
C GLU A 458 23.46 2.82 -11.93
N LEU A 459 23.14 3.89 -12.67
CA LEU A 459 21.88 4.64 -12.52
C LEU A 459 20.83 4.05 -13.45
N HIS A 460 19.90 3.27 -12.91
CA HIS A 460 18.87 2.57 -13.68
C HIS A 460 17.87 3.54 -14.34
N ARG A 461 17.25 3.09 -15.44
CA ARG A 461 16.65 3.94 -16.46
C ARG A 461 15.20 3.56 -16.72
N GLY A 462 14.26 4.30 -16.13
CA GLY A 462 12.82 4.08 -16.23
C GLY A 462 12.10 5.02 -17.19
N THR A 463 10.93 4.58 -17.64
CA THR A 463 10.03 5.30 -18.54
C THR A 463 8.61 5.29 -17.97
N TYR A 464 8.08 6.47 -17.62
CA TYR A 464 6.67 6.65 -17.34
C TYR A 464 5.89 6.74 -18.66
N TYR A 465 4.70 6.15 -18.70
CA TYR A 465 3.83 6.13 -19.87
C TYR A 465 2.34 6.13 -19.48
N SER A 466 1.62 7.20 -19.80
CA SER A 466 0.17 7.24 -19.59
C SER A 466 -0.55 6.29 -20.55
N LEU A 467 -1.38 5.39 -20.00
CA LEU A 467 -2.18 4.44 -20.79
C LEU A 467 -3.34 5.11 -21.55
N PRO A 468 -4.08 6.08 -20.97
CA PRO A 468 -5.06 6.87 -21.71
C PRO A 468 -4.53 8.25 -22.14
N GLU A 469 -5.17 8.81 -23.17
CA GLU A 469 -5.02 10.21 -23.60
C GLU A 469 -6.36 10.93 -23.47
N TRP A 470 -6.40 12.05 -22.72
CA TRP A 470 -7.65 12.75 -22.37
C TRP A 470 -8.50 13.17 -23.56
N PHE A 471 -7.86 13.53 -24.67
CA PHE A 471 -8.53 14.13 -25.82
C PHE A 471 -8.21 13.46 -27.17
N ASN A 472 -7.68 12.23 -27.14
CA ASN A 472 -7.49 11.46 -28.36
C ASN A 472 -8.85 10.86 -28.81
N PRO A 473 -9.33 11.11 -30.05
CA PRO A 473 -10.54 10.49 -30.58
C PRO A 473 -10.55 8.96 -30.51
N ASP A 474 -9.40 8.32 -30.75
CA ASP A 474 -9.29 6.87 -30.84
C ASP A 474 -9.30 6.20 -29.46
N GLN A 475 -8.96 6.94 -28.40
CA GLN A 475 -9.16 6.52 -27.01
C GLN A 475 -10.65 6.55 -26.61
N GLY A 476 -11.50 7.33 -27.31
CA GLY A 476 -12.92 7.51 -26.96
C GLY A 476 -13.73 6.21 -26.76
N PRO A 477 -13.64 5.21 -27.68
CA PRO A 477 -14.27 3.90 -27.50
C PRO A 477 -13.77 3.07 -26.30
N HIS A 478 -12.62 3.43 -25.75
CA HIS A 478 -12.00 2.78 -24.58
C HIS A 478 -12.11 3.63 -23.30
N GLY A 479 -12.74 4.81 -23.38
CA GLY A 479 -13.03 5.67 -22.23
C GLY A 479 -14.18 5.16 -21.38
N PHE A 480 -14.28 5.69 -20.16
CA PHE A 480 -15.35 5.43 -19.19
C PHE A 480 -16.63 6.20 -19.57
N GLY A 481 -17.13 5.99 -20.79
CA GLY A 481 -18.35 6.57 -21.36
C GLY A 481 -18.26 8.03 -21.82
N VAL A 482 -17.61 8.91 -21.04
CA VAL A 482 -17.44 10.35 -21.37
C VAL A 482 -16.04 10.92 -21.09
N TRP A 483 -15.15 10.12 -20.47
CA TRP A 483 -13.76 10.46 -20.17
C TRP A 483 -12.96 9.17 -20.00
N PRO A 484 -11.68 9.08 -20.37
CA PRO A 484 -10.94 9.96 -21.28
C PRO A 484 -11.23 9.64 -22.76
N GLY A 485 -10.92 10.58 -23.66
CA GLY A 485 -10.99 10.43 -25.12
C GLY A 485 -12.09 11.27 -25.78
N GLY A 486 -11.97 11.42 -27.12
CA GLY A 486 -12.78 12.36 -27.91
C GLY A 486 -12.15 13.77 -28.00
N LEU A 487 -12.53 14.57 -28.99
CA LEU A 487 -11.94 15.91 -29.18
C LEU A 487 -12.35 16.89 -28.05
N PRO A 488 -11.48 17.84 -27.65
CA PRO A 488 -11.82 18.86 -26.66
C PRO A 488 -12.90 19.82 -27.18
N ARG A 489 -13.57 20.51 -26.25
CA ARG A 489 -14.50 21.60 -26.53
C ARG A 489 -14.01 22.88 -25.89
N ASN A 490 -13.89 23.95 -26.66
CA ASN A 490 -13.49 25.25 -26.13
C ASN A 490 -14.60 25.80 -25.19
N PRO A 491 -14.33 26.16 -23.93
CA PRO A 491 -15.38 26.67 -23.04
C PRO A 491 -16.00 28.00 -23.46
N ALA A 492 -15.32 28.82 -24.27
CA ALA A 492 -15.92 30.03 -24.85
C ALA A 492 -16.83 29.73 -26.06
N ASN A 493 -16.71 28.56 -26.68
CA ASN A 493 -17.53 28.13 -27.81
C ASN A 493 -17.81 26.60 -27.77
N PRO A 494 -18.65 26.10 -26.86
CA PRO A 494 -18.79 24.66 -26.61
C PRO A 494 -19.32 23.82 -27.80
N SER A 495 -19.80 24.48 -28.85
CA SER A 495 -20.20 23.84 -30.12
C SER A 495 -18.99 23.42 -30.99
N GLU A 496 -17.86 24.11 -30.84
CA GLU A 496 -16.60 23.87 -31.54
C GLU A 496 -15.85 22.68 -30.92
N LEU A 497 -15.24 21.88 -31.79
CA LEU A 497 -14.27 20.85 -31.40
C LEU A 497 -12.88 21.34 -31.75
N GLU A 498 -11.93 21.21 -30.82
CA GLU A 498 -10.53 21.52 -31.08
C GLU A 498 -9.85 20.33 -31.78
N GLU A 499 -8.91 20.58 -32.68
CA GLU A 499 -8.21 19.52 -33.42
C GLU A 499 -7.11 18.88 -32.56
N TYR A 500 -7.01 17.55 -32.58
CA TYR A 500 -5.96 16.83 -31.86
C TYR A 500 -4.68 16.77 -32.71
N THR A 501 -3.77 17.73 -32.49
CA THR A 501 -2.60 17.96 -33.36
C THR A 501 -1.66 16.76 -33.36
N GLY A 502 -1.21 16.35 -34.55
CA GLY A 502 -0.30 15.22 -34.75
C GLY A 502 -0.99 13.85 -34.87
N ARG A 503 -2.30 13.74 -34.67
CA ARG A 503 -3.04 12.48 -34.83
C ARG A 503 -2.81 11.88 -36.22
N THR A 504 -2.45 10.59 -36.25
CA THR A 504 -2.38 9.77 -37.47
C THR A 504 -3.58 8.81 -37.52
N PRO A 505 -4.18 8.51 -38.68
CA PRO A 505 -5.28 7.55 -38.76
C PRO A 505 -4.83 6.13 -38.36
N ILE A 506 -5.52 5.55 -37.38
CA ILE A 506 -5.33 4.19 -36.88
C ILE A 506 -6.69 3.46 -36.81
N ASN A 507 -6.68 2.14 -36.62
CA ASN A 507 -7.90 1.31 -36.54
C ASN A 507 -8.38 1.13 -35.09
N GLY A 508 -7.44 1.06 -34.13
CA GLY A 508 -7.76 0.95 -32.70
C GLY A 508 -6.63 1.47 -31.82
N TYR A 509 -6.96 2.31 -30.83
CA TYR A 509 -5.97 2.98 -29.98
C TYR A 509 -5.07 2.00 -29.22
N ILE A 510 -5.62 0.89 -28.72
CA ILE A 510 -4.83 -0.09 -27.96
C ILE A 510 -3.78 -0.76 -28.86
N ASP A 511 -4.21 -1.36 -29.97
CA ASP A 511 -3.35 -2.19 -30.82
C ASP A 511 -2.42 -1.43 -31.76
N ASP A 512 -2.83 -0.26 -32.27
CA ASP A 512 -2.06 0.52 -33.25
C ASP A 512 -1.24 1.67 -32.61
N LEU A 513 -1.51 2.04 -31.34
CA LEU A 513 -0.83 3.15 -30.66
C LEU A 513 -0.32 2.78 -29.26
N GLN A 514 -1.19 2.39 -28.33
CA GLN A 514 -0.84 2.20 -26.92
C GLN A 514 0.22 1.10 -26.75
N TYR A 515 -0.07 -0.10 -27.23
CA TYR A 515 0.76 -1.29 -27.10
C TYR A 515 2.05 -1.22 -27.94
N PRO A 516 2.04 -0.77 -29.21
CA PRO A 516 3.29 -0.56 -29.97
C PRO A 516 4.24 0.46 -29.34
N GLN A 517 3.73 1.56 -28.77
CA GLN A 517 4.58 2.55 -28.09
C GLN A 517 5.22 1.97 -26.81
N MET A 518 4.45 1.24 -26.00
CA MET A 518 5.00 0.55 -24.81
C MET A 518 6.08 -0.46 -25.21
N LEU A 519 5.80 -1.32 -26.21
CA LEU A 519 6.78 -2.28 -26.73
C LEU A 519 8.04 -1.59 -27.26
N ASP A 520 7.93 -0.43 -27.90
CA ASP A 520 9.11 0.26 -28.42
C ASP A 520 10.01 0.76 -27.28
N LEU A 521 9.43 1.38 -26.25
CA LEU A 521 10.14 1.81 -25.04
C LEU A 521 10.81 0.63 -24.30
N ALA A 522 10.20 -0.56 -24.32
CA ALA A 522 10.76 -1.79 -23.77
C ALA A 522 11.89 -2.41 -24.61
N LEU A 523 11.69 -2.51 -25.92
CA LEU A 523 12.52 -3.33 -26.82
C LEU A 523 13.59 -2.55 -27.58
N THR A 524 13.37 -1.25 -27.83
CA THR A 524 14.28 -0.37 -28.59
C THR A 524 15.01 0.62 -27.69
N TYR A 525 14.35 1.17 -26.66
CA TYR A 525 14.95 2.13 -25.72
C TYR A 525 15.57 1.45 -24.49
N ASP A 526 15.47 0.11 -24.36
CA ASP A 526 15.96 -0.70 -23.25
C ASP A 526 15.58 -0.15 -21.85
N THR A 527 14.33 0.32 -21.67
CA THR A 527 13.86 0.76 -20.35
C THR A 527 13.98 -0.36 -19.29
N GLU A 528 14.20 0.01 -18.05
CA GLU A 528 14.37 -0.91 -16.91
C GLU A 528 13.18 -0.86 -15.95
N ILE A 529 12.37 0.20 -16.02
CA ILE A 529 11.15 0.39 -15.24
C ILE A 529 10.07 0.88 -16.20
N MET A 530 8.99 0.12 -16.40
CA MET A 530 7.79 0.59 -17.10
C MET A 530 6.76 1.10 -16.09
N TRP A 531 6.63 2.41 -15.98
CA TRP A 531 5.76 3.06 -15.01
C TRP A 531 4.50 3.55 -15.71
N CYS A 532 3.46 2.72 -15.77
CA CYS A 532 2.22 3.12 -16.43
C CYS A 532 1.37 4.02 -15.52
N ASP A 533 0.32 4.63 -16.05
CA ASP A 533 -0.58 5.46 -15.23
C ASP A 533 -2.06 5.36 -15.65
N VAL A 534 -2.95 5.67 -14.69
CA VAL A 534 -4.42 5.58 -14.70
C VAL A 534 -5.01 4.17 -14.89
N GLY A 535 -4.32 3.27 -15.58
CA GLY A 535 -4.84 1.95 -15.93
C GLY A 535 -5.87 2.01 -17.06
N GLY A 536 -6.90 1.18 -16.99
CA GLY A 536 -7.90 1.00 -18.04
C GLY A 536 -7.51 -0.05 -19.09
N PRO A 537 -8.27 -0.19 -20.19
CA PRO A 537 -8.04 -1.21 -21.22
C PRO A 537 -6.63 -1.16 -21.82
N ASN A 538 -5.93 -2.30 -21.81
CA ASN A 538 -4.54 -2.45 -22.25
C ASN A 538 -4.22 -3.90 -22.66
N ARG A 539 -2.98 -4.13 -23.12
CA ARG A 539 -2.40 -5.45 -23.45
C ARG A 539 -1.14 -5.75 -22.62
N THR A 540 -1.18 -5.40 -21.34
CA THR A 540 -0.05 -5.54 -20.42
C THR A 540 0.44 -6.99 -20.25
N PRO A 541 -0.41 -8.05 -20.25
CA PRO A 541 0.09 -9.43 -20.24
C PRO A 541 1.01 -9.77 -21.42
N GLU A 542 0.63 -9.41 -22.66
CA GLU A 542 1.46 -9.67 -23.85
C GLU A 542 2.67 -8.73 -23.95
N PHE A 543 2.55 -7.52 -23.40
CA PHE A 543 3.65 -6.57 -23.29
C PHE A 543 4.71 -7.07 -22.30
N ALA A 544 4.30 -7.42 -21.08
CA ALA A 544 5.16 -7.91 -20.02
C ALA A 544 5.87 -9.21 -20.44
N ALA A 545 5.14 -10.12 -21.08
CA ALA A 545 5.72 -11.33 -21.66
C ALA A 545 6.86 -11.04 -22.67
N GLN A 546 6.75 -10.00 -23.50
CA GLN A 546 7.85 -9.61 -24.40
C GLN A 546 8.98 -8.87 -23.65
N PHE A 547 8.62 -7.96 -22.74
CA PHE A 547 9.57 -7.13 -21.99
C PHE A 547 10.50 -7.98 -21.10
N TYR A 548 9.93 -8.89 -20.31
CA TYR A 548 10.71 -9.80 -19.46
C TYR A 548 11.58 -10.77 -20.28
N ASN A 549 11.09 -11.29 -21.42
CA ASN A 549 11.90 -12.17 -22.28
C ASN A 549 13.06 -11.42 -22.95
N HIS A 550 12.86 -10.18 -23.41
CA HIS A 550 13.91 -9.32 -23.96
C HIS A 550 14.97 -8.98 -22.91
N ALA A 551 14.55 -8.62 -21.70
CA ALA A 551 15.45 -8.36 -20.58
C ALA A 551 16.26 -9.62 -20.19
N MET A 552 15.59 -10.75 -20.01
CA MET A 552 16.21 -12.03 -19.66
C MET A 552 17.23 -12.48 -20.72
N ALA A 553 16.93 -12.31 -22.00
CA ALA A 553 17.86 -12.62 -23.10
C ALA A 553 19.13 -11.75 -23.09
N GLN A 554 19.10 -10.58 -22.44
CA GLN A 554 20.26 -9.71 -22.22
C GLN A 554 20.91 -9.88 -20.83
N GLY A 555 20.38 -10.75 -19.96
CA GLY A 555 20.83 -10.86 -18.56
C GLY A 555 20.44 -9.67 -17.68
N ARG A 556 19.44 -8.88 -18.09
CA ARG A 556 18.90 -7.73 -17.35
C ARG A 556 17.71 -8.13 -16.49
N GLN A 557 17.53 -7.42 -15.38
CA GLN A 557 16.26 -7.36 -14.64
C GLN A 557 15.51 -6.09 -15.04
N VAL A 558 14.18 -6.16 -15.08
CA VAL A 558 13.26 -5.05 -15.38
C VAL A 558 11.98 -5.21 -14.57
N THR A 559 11.20 -4.15 -14.42
CA THR A 559 10.04 -4.11 -13.51
C THR A 559 8.90 -3.22 -14.04
N ILE A 560 7.64 -3.51 -13.70
CA ILE A 560 6.45 -2.73 -14.09
C ILE A 560 5.53 -2.43 -12.89
N ASN A 561 4.83 -1.29 -12.89
CA ASN A 561 4.01 -0.86 -11.75
C ASN A 561 2.55 -1.37 -11.76
N ASN A 562 1.87 -1.28 -10.61
CA ASN A 562 0.47 -1.67 -10.42
C ASN A 562 -0.57 -0.90 -11.27
N ARG A 563 -0.17 0.22 -11.90
CA ARG A 563 -1.01 0.95 -12.85
C ARG A 563 -0.91 0.42 -14.29
N CYS A 564 0.05 -0.48 -14.59
CA CYS A 564 0.14 -1.09 -15.92
C CYS A 564 -0.98 -2.09 -16.21
N GLY A 565 -1.48 -2.81 -15.20
CA GLY A 565 -2.54 -3.82 -15.38
C GLY A 565 -2.27 -5.09 -14.60
N ALA A 566 -2.65 -6.23 -15.16
CA ALA A 566 -2.87 -7.48 -14.42
C ALA A 566 -1.62 -8.24 -13.92
N VAL A 567 -0.40 -7.74 -14.11
CA VAL A 567 0.87 -8.43 -13.77
C VAL A 567 1.96 -7.47 -13.24
N PRO A 568 1.74 -6.74 -12.13
CA PRO A 568 2.72 -5.77 -11.64
C PRO A 568 3.78 -6.37 -10.71
N ASP A 569 4.93 -5.73 -10.67
CA ASP A 569 6.06 -6.06 -9.80
C ASP A 569 6.08 -5.21 -8.50
N PHE A 570 5.45 -4.02 -8.50
CA PHE A 570 5.36 -3.11 -7.34
C PHE A 570 4.13 -2.18 -7.34
N ASP A 571 3.70 -1.78 -6.14
CA ASP A 571 2.59 -0.84 -5.91
C ASP A 571 3.01 0.65 -5.99
N THR A 572 2.10 1.56 -6.36
CA THR A 572 2.40 3.01 -6.49
C THR A 572 1.45 3.97 -5.72
N PRO A 573 1.56 4.02 -4.38
CA PRO A 573 0.85 4.97 -3.51
C PRO A 573 1.34 6.42 -3.70
N GLU A 574 0.71 7.13 -4.62
CA GLU A 574 0.99 8.53 -4.96
C GLU A 574 0.69 9.50 -3.80
N TYR A 575 1.63 10.41 -3.52
CA TYR A 575 1.67 11.31 -2.35
C TYR A 575 1.39 10.63 -1.01
N ALA A 576 1.69 9.33 -0.90
CA ALA A 576 1.29 8.54 0.25
C ALA A 576 2.42 7.70 0.85
N THR A 577 2.48 7.75 2.18
CA THR A 577 3.23 6.78 3.00
C THR A 577 2.23 5.98 3.83
N PHE A 578 2.72 4.98 4.58
CA PHE A 578 1.85 3.97 5.19
C PHE A 578 1.86 4.07 6.73
N GLY A 579 0.76 3.72 7.39
CA GLY A 579 0.68 3.74 8.85
C GLY A 579 1.63 2.71 9.51
N THR A 580 1.91 1.62 8.79
CA THR A 580 2.83 0.53 9.19
C THR A 580 3.62 0.00 7.99
N THR A 581 4.68 -0.77 8.24
CA THR A 581 5.49 -1.45 7.21
C THR A 581 4.67 -2.46 6.40
N GLN A 582 4.85 -2.46 5.08
CA GLN A 582 4.05 -3.28 4.16
C GLN A 582 4.83 -4.47 3.55
N PRO A 583 4.18 -5.63 3.30
CA PRO A 583 4.87 -6.84 2.84
C PRO A 583 5.44 -6.80 1.42
N SER A 584 4.78 -6.12 0.49
CA SER A 584 5.21 -6.02 -0.91
C SER A 584 6.07 -4.79 -1.18
N SER A 585 6.81 -4.82 -2.29
CA SER A 585 7.53 -3.64 -2.78
C SER A 585 6.55 -2.59 -3.29
N TRP A 586 6.79 -1.34 -2.90
CA TRP A 586 6.04 -0.18 -3.38
C TRP A 586 6.97 1.00 -3.64
N GLU A 587 6.45 2.00 -4.32
CA GLU A 587 7.12 3.26 -4.59
C GLU A 587 6.19 4.44 -4.30
N SER A 588 6.58 5.28 -3.34
CA SER A 588 5.93 6.57 -3.16
C SER A 588 6.40 7.51 -4.26
N ASN A 589 5.45 8.18 -4.90
CA ASN A 589 5.75 9.18 -5.92
C ASN A 589 5.10 10.50 -5.53
N GLU A 590 5.93 11.54 -5.40
CA GLU A 590 5.48 12.86 -4.97
C GLU A 590 6.37 13.99 -5.51
N GLY A 591 5.75 15.12 -5.85
CA GLY A 591 6.45 16.37 -6.19
C GLY A 591 7.21 16.98 -5.00
N MET A 592 8.37 17.57 -5.31
CA MET A 592 9.03 18.54 -4.41
C MET A 592 8.17 19.80 -4.22
N ASP A 593 7.31 20.10 -5.19
CA ASP A 593 6.19 21.02 -5.08
C ASP A 593 5.01 20.30 -4.41
N PRO A 594 4.50 20.74 -3.24
CA PRO A 594 3.40 20.07 -2.53
C PRO A 594 2.01 20.35 -3.14
N PHE A 595 1.96 20.78 -4.40
CA PHE A 595 0.74 20.99 -5.18
C PHE A 595 0.74 20.24 -6.52
N SER A 596 1.89 19.76 -7.05
CA SER A 596 2.02 19.37 -8.47
C SER A 596 3.25 18.49 -8.77
N PHE A 597 3.19 17.62 -9.79
CA PHE A 597 4.40 17.02 -10.36
C PHE A 597 5.08 17.93 -11.41
N GLY A 598 4.28 18.55 -12.28
CA GLY A 598 4.71 19.54 -13.27
C GLY A 598 5.12 20.87 -12.63
N LEU A 599 5.95 21.64 -13.34
CA LEU A 599 6.46 22.93 -12.86
C LEU A 599 5.33 23.96 -12.70
N ASN A 600 4.92 24.22 -11.46
CA ASN A 600 3.95 25.25 -11.13
C ASN A 600 4.63 26.58 -10.77
N SER A 601 4.53 27.57 -11.65
CA SER A 601 5.11 28.91 -11.42
C SER A 601 4.37 29.77 -10.39
N ALA A 602 3.22 29.32 -9.87
CA ALA A 602 2.54 29.98 -8.76
C ALA A 602 3.15 29.61 -7.39
N THR A 603 3.75 28.43 -7.26
CA THR A 603 4.38 27.95 -6.03
C THR A 603 5.62 28.77 -5.72
N GLN A 604 5.62 29.47 -4.59
CA GLN A 604 6.74 30.29 -4.16
C GLN A 604 7.89 29.41 -3.65
N PRO A 605 9.18 29.81 -3.78
CA PRO A 605 10.31 28.98 -3.38
C PRO A 605 10.27 28.48 -1.93
N GLY A 606 9.72 29.27 -0.99
CA GLY A 606 9.52 28.88 0.41
C GLY A 606 8.35 27.94 0.69
N GLN A 607 7.62 27.49 -0.35
CA GLN A 607 6.53 26.52 -0.25
C GLN A 607 6.93 25.12 -0.75
N TYR A 608 8.08 24.98 -1.43
CA TYR A 608 8.63 23.67 -1.80
C TYR A 608 9.04 22.88 -0.56
N LYS A 609 9.04 21.55 -0.65
CA LYS A 609 9.45 20.66 0.44
C LYS A 609 10.90 20.96 0.87
N THR A 610 11.13 21.01 2.18
CA THR A 610 12.50 21.20 2.71
C THR A 610 13.31 19.92 2.54
N ALA A 611 14.64 20.04 2.48
CA ALA A 611 15.52 18.86 2.48
C ALA A 611 15.28 17.95 3.69
N SER A 612 14.99 18.53 4.87
CA SER A 612 14.61 17.76 6.06
C SER A 612 13.33 16.94 5.85
N THR A 613 12.31 17.54 5.21
CA THR A 613 11.06 16.86 4.87
C THR A 613 11.30 15.70 3.90
N ILE A 614 12.10 15.91 2.86
CA ILE A 614 12.41 14.88 1.86
C ILE A 614 13.19 13.71 2.49
N VAL A 615 14.19 14.01 3.34
CA VAL A 615 14.95 12.97 4.06
C VAL A 615 14.09 12.24 5.10
N GLN A 616 13.17 12.94 5.79
CA GLN A 616 12.22 12.30 6.71
C GLN A 616 11.24 11.39 5.97
N ASN A 617 10.68 11.84 4.85
CA ASN A 617 9.83 11.02 3.98
C ASN A 617 10.58 9.78 3.48
N LEU A 618 11.80 9.94 2.97
CA LEU A 618 12.62 8.80 2.50
C LEU A 618 12.90 7.78 3.61
N VAL A 619 13.25 8.23 4.82
CA VAL A 619 13.46 7.32 5.97
C VAL A 619 12.17 6.62 6.38
N ASP A 620 11.04 7.34 6.38
CA ASP A 620 9.71 6.81 6.69
C ASP A 620 9.28 5.73 5.68
N ILE A 621 9.39 6.02 4.38
CA ILE A 621 9.05 5.14 3.26
C ILE A 621 9.94 3.88 3.26
N VAL A 622 11.26 4.04 3.37
CA VAL A 622 12.22 2.92 3.40
C VAL A 622 12.03 2.04 4.65
N SER A 623 11.70 2.62 5.81
CA SER A 623 11.35 1.84 7.02
C SER A 623 10.06 0.99 6.85
N LYS A 624 9.33 1.23 5.77
CA LYS A 624 8.03 0.62 5.47
C LYS A 624 8.06 -0.26 4.20
N ASN A 625 9.25 -0.63 3.73
CA ASN A 625 9.50 -1.47 2.54
C ASN A 625 9.17 -0.78 1.19
N GLY A 626 9.21 0.54 1.15
CA GLY A 626 9.01 1.34 -0.07
C GLY A 626 10.29 2.01 -0.57
N ASN A 627 10.25 2.46 -1.82
CA ASN A 627 11.14 3.47 -2.40
C ASN A 627 10.50 4.86 -2.36
#